data_AF-A0A3S4AUT9-F1
#
_entry.id   AF-A0A3S4AUT9-F1
#
_cell.length_a   1.000
_cell.length_b   1.000
_cell.length_c   1.000
_cell.angle_alpha   90.00
_cell.angle_beta   90.00
_cell.angle_gamma   90.00
#
_symmetry.space_group_name_H-M   'P 1'
#
loop_
_entity.id
_entity.type
_entity.pdbx_description
1 polymer ?
#
loop_
_entity_poly.entity_id
_entity_poly.type
_entity_poly.pdbx_seq_one_letter_code
_entity_poly.pdbx_strand_id
1 'polypeptide(L)'
;MAENSQITEFLTTLRALLAERNAKRELPPIRKIYKKEDFPTWRCNLIWILDQFGLAKYIKNDVLQPPLHEADDVKQWKEDRILVDAYIRSHIGNSKIERGLEAMGWNAEITDPKATFDFLTKYFEGASSDRFAILNEELVTIDRANFASMEAFQLRLCYLRDRLKSPGSPWADLKDGAYIWMALRAIRKSHTDLYARCVYKVEKGEMTWSNLMEEFHMVSASEEAQTALIHHTREP
;
A
#
# COMPACT_ATOMS: atom_id res chain seq x y z
N MET A 1 8.54 24.13 -37.01
CA MET A 1 7.08 23.93 -36.77
C MET A 1 6.66 22.47 -36.69
N ALA A 2 7.38 21.51 -37.28
CA ALA A 2 7.03 20.07 -37.22
C ALA A 2 7.26 19.40 -35.83
N GLU A 3 8.28 19.81 -35.09
CA GLU A 3 8.65 19.21 -33.78
C GLU A 3 7.58 19.40 -32.69
N ASN A 4 6.93 20.56 -32.63
CA ASN A 4 5.85 20.82 -31.67
C ASN A 4 4.59 19.98 -31.96
N SER A 5 4.37 19.60 -33.22
CA SER A 5 3.23 18.77 -33.61
C SER A 5 3.41 17.33 -33.10
N GLN A 6 4.61 16.76 -33.23
CA GLN A 6 4.91 15.40 -32.78
C GLN A 6 4.88 15.24 -31.25
N ILE A 7 5.36 16.24 -30.50
CA ILE A 7 5.31 16.21 -29.03
C ILE A 7 3.85 16.27 -28.55
N THR A 8 3.03 17.13 -29.18
CA THR A 8 1.62 17.27 -28.82
C THR A 8 0.84 15.99 -29.13
N GLU A 9 1.11 15.37 -30.28
CA GLU A 9 0.51 14.09 -30.68
C GLU A 9 0.91 12.96 -29.74
N PHE A 10 2.21 12.84 -29.39
CA PHE A 10 2.71 11.87 -28.42
C PHE A 10 2.05 12.00 -27.04
N LEU A 11 1.95 13.23 -26.51
CA LEU A 11 1.28 13.49 -25.22
C LEU A 11 -0.22 13.17 -25.28
N THR A 12 -0.86 13.40 -26.42
CA THR A 12 -2.27 13.07 -26.63
C THR A 12 -2.48 11.56 -26.67
N THR A 13 -1.61 10.83 -27.37
CA THR A 13 -1.62 9.35 -27.39
C THR A 13 -1.34 8.77 -26.02
N LEU A 14 -0.38 9.33 -25.26
CA LEU A 14 -0.09 8.91 -23.89
C LEU A 14 -1.28 9.14 -22.96
N ARG A 15 -1.94 10.30 -23.07
CA ARG A 15 -3.17 10.60 -22.32
C ARG A 15 -4.31 9.64 -22.70
N ALA A 16 -4.47 9.33 -23.99
CA ALA A 16 -5.47 8.38 -24.46
C ALA A 16 -5.20 6.95 -23.97
N LEU A 17 -3.94 6.48 -24.01
CA LEU A 17 -3.54 5.17 -23.51
C LEU A 17 -3.67 5.08 -21.98
N LEU A 18 -3.33 6.15 -21.28
CA LEU A 18 -3.58 6.26 -19.84
C LEU A 18 -5.08 6.24 -19.56
N ALA A 19 -5.90 7.01 -20.28
CA ALA A 19 -7.35 7.04 -20.14
C ALA A 19 -7.99 5.67 -20.45
N GLU A 20 -7.51 4.95 -21.47
CA GLU A 20 -7.97 3.62 -21.85
C GLU A 20 -7.60 2.56 -20.80
N ARG A 21 -6.39 2.63 -20.24
CA ARG A 21 -5.98 1.85 -19.06
C ARG A 21 -6.85 2.17 -17.84
N ASN A 22 -7.39 3.39 -17.75
CA ASN A 22 -8.17 3.87 -16.61
C ASN A 22 -9.67 3.54 -16.71
N ALA A 23 -10.21 3.40 -17.92
CA ALA A 23 -11.65 3.24 -18.17
C ALA A 23 -12.25 1.89 -17.71
N LYS A 24 -11.42 0.92 -17.28
CA LYS A 24 -11.86 -0.38 -16.70
C LYS A 24 -10.97 -0.84 -15.54
N ARG A 25 -10.64 0.04 -14.60
CA ARG A 25 -9.87 -0.37 -13.41
C ARG A 25 -10.76 -1.15 -12.43
N GLU A 26 -10.80 -2.47 -12.58
CA GLU A 26 -11.25 -3.35 -11.51
C GLU A 26 -10.09 -3.57 -10.55
N LEU A 27 -10.23 -3.05 -9.32
CA LEU A 27 -9.24 -3.27 -8.28
C LEU A 27 -9.41 -4.69 -7.71
N PRO A 28 -8.34 -5.49 -7.60
CA PRO A 28 -8.43 -6.82 -7.02
C PRO A 28 -8.99 -6.74 -5.59
N PRO A 29 -9.80 -7.71 -5.13
CA PRO A 29 -10.41 -7.65 -3.81
C PRO A 29 -9.35 -7.80 -2.71
N ILE A 30 -9.54 -7.13 -1.57
CA ILE A 30 -8.79 -7.38 -0.33
C ILE A 30 -9.69 -8.03 0.71
N ARG A 31 -9.11 -8.57 1.78
CA ARG A 31 -9.90 -9.04 2.92
C ARG A 31 -10.63 -7.86 3.55
N LYS A 32 -11.80 -8.08 4.15
CA LYS A 32 -12.46 -7.02 4.93
C LYS A 32 -11.81 -6.88 6.31
N ILE A 33 -11.84 -5.68 6.87
CA ILE A 33 -11.39 -5.42 8.25
C ILE A 33 -12.53 -5.61 9.25
N TYR A 34 -12.33 -6.46 10.26
CA TYR A 34 -13.32 -6.71 11.30
C TYR A 34 -12.88 -6.25 12.68
N LYS A 35 -11.57 -6.27 12.94
CA LYS A 35 -10.96 -5.95 14.23
C LYS A 35 -9.62 -5.22 14.03
N LYS A 36 -9.09 -4.68 15.12
CA LYS A 36 -7.89 -3.85 15.13
C LYS A 36 -6.65 -4.58 14.64
N GLU A 37 -6.57 -5.88 14.91
CA GLU A 37 -5.43 -6.72 14.53
C GLU A 37 -5.37 -6.94 13.01
N ASP A 38 -6.49 -6.81 12.30
CA ASP A 38 -6.54 -6.97 10.84
C ASP A 38 -6.08 -5.70 10.11
N PHE A 39 -6.21 -4.53 10.75
CA PHE A 39 -5.99 -3.23 10.13
C PHE A 39 -4.58 -3.05 9.55
N PRO A 40 -3.49 -3.47 10.22
CA PRO A 40 -2.15 -3.48 9.65
C PRO A 40 -2.09 -4.16 8.28
N THR A 41 -2.49 -5.43 8.23
CA THR A 41 -2.45 -6.26 7.01
C THR A 41 -3.29 -5.68 5.90
N TRP A 42 -4.50 -5.27 6.25
CA TRP A 42 -5.44 -4.66 5.33
C TRP A 42 -4.91 -3.37 4.71
N ARG A 43 -4.34 -2.48 5.53
CA ARG A 43 -3.76 -1.22 5.08
C ARG A 43 -2.64 -1.46 4.07
N CYS A 44 -1.77 -2.43 4.34
CA CYS A 44 -0.64 -2.77 3.48
C CYS A 44 -1.13 -3.22 2.10
N ASN A 45 -2.09 -4.15 2.07
CA ASN A 45 -2.66 -4.66 0.82
C ASN A 45 -3.42 -3.58 0.05
N LEU A 46 -4.18 -2.73 0.75
CA LEU A 46 -4.85 -1.57 0.15
C LEU A 46 -3.83 -0.64 -0.52
N ILE A 47 -2.79 -0.21 0.21
CA ILE A 47 -1.78 0.71 -0.33
C ILE A 47 -1.07 0.08 -1.52
N TRP A 48 -0.65 -1.18 -1.42
CA TRP A 48 0.05 -1.89 -2.49
C TRP A 48 -0.82 -1.95 -3.75
N ILE A 49 -2.08 -2.38 -3.65
CA ILE A 49 -3.01 -2.40 -4.79
C ILE A 49 -3.15 -1.01 -5.37
N LEU A 50 -3.46 0.00 -4.57
CA LEU A 50 -3.64 1.36 -5.08
C LEU A 50 -2.36 1.90 -5.76
N ASP A 51 -1.17 1.49 -5.32
CA ASP A 51 0.10 1.91 -5.93
C ASP A 51 0.25 1.32 -7.35
N GLN A 52 -0.08 0.04 -7.54
CA GLN A 52 -0.04 -0.64 -8.85
C GLN A 52 -0.92 0.04 -9.91
N PHE A 53 -2.00 0.70 -9.47
CA PHE A 53 -2.93 1.43 -10.32
C PHE A 53 -2.71 2.96 -10.32
N GLY A 54 -1.65 3.47 -9.67
CA GLY A 54 -1.36 4.90 -9.61
C GLY A 54 -2.38 5.72 -8.78
N LEU A 55 -3.14 5.05 -7.93
CA LEU A 55 -4.24 5.59 -7.12
C LEU A 55 -3.82 5.88 -5.67
N ALA A 56 -2.69 5.35 -5.20
CA ALA A 56 -2.27 5.51 -3.80
C ALA A 56 -2.10 6.98 -3.38
N LYS A 57 -1.86 7.88 -4.34
CA LYS A 57 -1.81 9.34 -4.10
C LYS A 57 -3.06 9.89 -3.41
N TYR A 58 -4.24 9.32 -3.68
CA TYR A 58 -5.52 9.80 -3.14
C TYR A 58 -5.75 9.44 -1.67
N ILE A 59 -4.93 8.57 -1.07
CA ILE A 59 -4.94 8.29 0.38
C ILE A 59 -3.69 8.80 1.08
N LYS A 60 -2.57 8.94 0.35
CA LYS A 60 -1.29 9.41 0.88
C LYS A 60 -1.22 10.94 0.98
N ASN A 61 -1.81 11.65 0.03
CA ASN A 61 -1.65 13.10 -0.14
C ASN A 61 -2.99 13.83 -0.21
N ASP A 62 -2.98 15.12 0.13
CA ASP A 62 -4.08 16.04 -0.17
C ASP A 62 -4.07 16.40 -1.66
N VAL A 63 -4.62 15.50 -2.49
CA VAL A 63 -4.67 15.70 -3.94
C VAL A 63 -5.68 16.79 -4.30
N LEU A 64 -5.17 17.97 -4.62
CA LEU A 64 -5.97 19.11 -5.04
C LEU A 64 -6.75 18.81 -6.32
N GLN A 65 -7.94 19.42 -6.41
CA GLN A 65 -8.74 19.37 -7.63
C GLN A 65 -8.00 20.08 -8.78
N PRO A 66 -7.93 19.48 -9.98
CA PRO A 66 -7.38 20.15 -11.16
C PRO A 66 -8.16 21.42 -11.54
N PRO A 67 -7.52 22.36 -12.26
CA PRO A 67 -8.20 23.54 -12.79
C PRO A 67 -9.44 23.18 -13.61
N LEU A 68 -10.54 23.93 -13.44
CA LEU A 68 -11.83 23.63 -14.07
C LEU A 68 -11.82 23.62 -15.62
N HIS A 69 -10.83 24.27 -16.23
CA HIS A 69 -10.67 24.30 -17.68
C HIS A 69 -10.05 23.03 -18.26
N GLU A 70 -9.54 22.12 -17.41
CA GLU A 70 -9.03 20.80 -17.79
C GLU A 70 -10.12 19.75 -17.55
N ALA A 71 -11.18 19.76 -18.37
CA ALA A 71 -12.39 18.97 -18.14
C ALA A 71 -12.12 17.46 -17.99
N ASP A 72 -11.19 16.92 -18.78
CA ASP A 72 -10.80 15.49 -18.73
C ASP A 72 -10.05 15.15 -17.43
N ASP A 73 -9.15 16.01 -16.99
CA ASP A 73 -8.39 15.81 -15.74
C ASP A 73 -9.29 15.94 -14.52
N VAL A 74 -10.25 16.89 -14.54
CA VAL A 74 -11.28 17.02 -13.49
C VAL A 74 -12.17 15.78 -13.44
N LYS A 75 -12.56 15.23 -14.60
CA LYS A 75 -13.36 14.01 -14.68
C LYS A 75 -12.60 12.82 -14.09
N GLN A 76 -11.36 12.60 -14.53
CA GLN A 76 -10.51 11.52 -14.02
C GLN A 76 -10.27 11.66 -12.50
N TRP A 77 -10.03 12.88 -12.01
CA TRP A 77 -9.86 13.14 -10.58
C TRP A 77 -11.10 12.74 -9.76
N LYS A 78 -12.31 13.05 -10.26
CA LYS A 78 -13.56 12.64 -9.59
C LYS A 78 -13.73 11.13 -9.62
N GLU A 79 -13.54 10.51 -10.77
CA GLU A 79 -13.70 9.06 -10.96
C GLU A 79 -12.72 8.28 -10.07
N ASP A 80 -11.46 8.70 -10.02
CA ASP A 80 -10.45 8.09 -9.15
C ASP A 80 -10.83 8.20 -7.67
N ARG A 81 -11.27 9.39 -7.21
CA ARG A 81 -11.67 9.58 -5.81
C ARG A 81 -12.87 8.70 -5.44
N ILE A 82 -13.86 8.62 -6.32
CA ILE A 82 -15.04 7.76 -6.13
C ILE A 82 -14.62 6.29 -6.07
N LEU A 83 -13.80 5.85 -7.02
CA LEU A 83 -13.31 4.47 -7.06
C LEU A 83 -12.57 4.09 -5.78
N VAL A 84 -11.60 4.92 -5.36
CA VAL A 84 -10.78 4.63 -4.17
C VAL A 84 -11.61 4.64 -2.89
N ASP A 85 -12.49 5.63 -2.72
CA ASP A 85 -13.33 5.73 -1.51
C ASP A 85 -14.36 4.60 -1.44
N ALA A 86 -15.03 4.27 -2.55
CA ALA A 86 -15.94 3.13 -2.63
C ALA A 86 -15.19 1.80 -2.37
N TYR A 87 -13.98 1.67 -2.90
CA TYR A 87 -13.14 0.51 -2.66
C TYR A 87 -12.77 0.38 -1.19
N ILE A 88 -12.33 1.45 -0.51
CA ILE A 88 -12.04 1.42 0.94
C ILE A 88 -13.27 1.00 1.74
N ARG A 89 -14.43 1.63 1.48
CA ARG A 89 -15.66 1.42 2.24
C ARG A 89 -16.23 0.02 2.07
N SER A 90 -16.22 -0.52 0.86
CA SER A 90 -16.70 -1.88 0.58
C SER A 90 -15.91 -2.97 1.34
N HIS A 91 -14.71 -2.63 1.81
CA HIS A 91 -13.85 -3.50 2.60
C HIS A 91 -13.89 -3.24 4.12
N ILE A 92 -14.81 -2.39 4.59
CA ILE A 92 -15.16 -2.31 6.02
C ILE A 92 -16.07 -3.49 6.35
N GLY A 93 -15.65 -4.32 7.30
CA GLY A 93 -16.26 -5.63 7.55
C GLY A 93 -17.50 -5.60 8.44
N ASN A 94 -17.71 -4.55 9.24
CA ASN A 94 -18.86 -4.47 10.14
C ASN A 94 -19.29 -3.04 10.48
N SER A 95 -20.55 -2.91 10.87
CA SER A 95 -21.19 -1.64 11.27
C SER A 95 -20.75 -1.11 12.64
N LYS A 96 -19.94 -1.87 13.42
CA LYS A 96 -19.34 -1.32 14.65
C LYS A 96 -18.20 -0.37 14.30
N ILE A 97 -17.40 -0.71 13.29
CA ILE A 97 -16.34 0.17 12.78
C ILE A 97 -16.98 1.44 12.21
N GLU A 98 -17.97 1.32 11.33
CA GLU A 98 -18.67 2.47 10.72
C GLU A 98 -19.23 3.42 11.78
N ARG A 99 -19.98 2.91 12.77
CA ARG A 99 -20.48 3.74 13.90
C ARG A 99 -19.35 4.38 14.71
N GLY A 100 -18.23 3.69 14.87
CA GLY A 100 -17.04 4.23 15.53
C GLY A 100 -16.43 5.41 14.77
N LEU A 101 -16.36 5.30 13.44
CA LEU A 101 -15.90 6.38 12.57
C LEU A 101 -16.88 7.57 12.60
N GLU A 102 -18.19 7.31 12.51
CA GLU A 102 -19.23 8.35 12.62
C GLU A 102 -19.14 9.12 13.94
N ALA A 103 -18.94 8.40 15.06
CA ALA A 103 -18.73 9.02 16.38
C ALA A 103 -17.46 9.89 16.45
N MET A 104 -16.49 9.66 15.56
CA MET A 104 -15.28 10.48 15.42
C MET A 104 -15.47 11.68 14.48
N GLY A 105 -16.62 11.79 13.81
CA GLY A 105 -16.95 12.84 12.85
C GLY A 105 -16.77 12.46 11.38
N TRP A 106 -16.62 11.17 11.06
CA TRP A 106 -16.62 10.71 9.68
C TRP A 106 -18.03 10.78 9.08
N ASN A 107 -18.15 11.25 7.84
CA ASN A 107 -19.42 11.33 7.10
C ASN A 107 -19.34 10.53 5.80
N ALA A 108 -20.14 9.46 5.71
CA ALA A 108 -20.21 8.60 4.53
C ALA A 108 -20.79 9.31 3.29
N GLU A 109 -21.48 10.44 3.40
CA GLU A 109 -21.96 11.18 2.22
C GLU A 109 -20.83 11.96 1.52
N ILE A 110 -19.72 12.21 2.20
CA ILE A 110 -18.58 12.95 1.66
C ILE A 110 -17.60 11.97 1.01
N THR A 111 -17.44 12.05 -0.31
CA THR A 111 -16.42 11.26 -1.04
C THR A 111 -15.04 11.86 -0.84
N ASP A 112 -14.37 11.40 0.21
CA ASP A 112 -12.98 11.75 0.49
C ASP A 112 -12.17 10.51 0.90
N PRO A 113 -11.45 9.87 -0.06
CA PRO A 113 -10.71 8.65 0.23
C PRO A 113 -9.61 8.85 1.27
N LYS A 114 -8.97 10.02 1.30
CA LYS A 114 -7.95 10.34 2.30
C LYS A 114 -8.58 10.50 3.67
N ALA A 115 -9.64 11.29 3.80
CA ALA A 115 -10.31 11.46 5.08
C ALA A 115 -10.84 10.12 5.62
N THR A 116 -11.49 9.31 4.77
CA THR A 116 -11.95 7.96 5.13
C THR A 116 -10.78 7.10 5.66
N PHE A 117 -9.64 7.11 4.97
CA PHE A 117 -8.45 6.38 5.39
C PHE A 117 -7.84 6.90 6.70
N ASP A 118 -7.79 8.22 6.89
CA ASP A 118 -7.27 8.86 8.10
C ASP A 118 -8.16 8.55 9.32
N PHE A 119 -9.49 8.54 9.16
CA PHE A 119 -10.41 8.14 10.22
C PHE A 119 -10.22 6.69 10.63
N LEU A 120 -10.08 5.78 9.66
CA LEU A 120 -9.76 4.37 9.94
C LEU A 120 -8.44 4.23 10.70
N THR A 121 -7.41 4.94 10.24
CA THR A 121 -6.10 4.98 10.89
C THR A 121 -6.21 5.45 12.33
N LYS A 122 -6.92 6.56 12.57
CA LYS A 122 -7.14 7.10 13.92
C LYS A 122 -7.94 6.14 14.80
N TYR A 123 -8.98 5.50 14.25
CA TYR A 123 -9.85 4.57 14.96
C TYR A 123 -9.09 3.34 15.46
N PHE A 124 -8.31 2.71 14.58
CA PHE A 124 -7.60 1.48 14.93
C PHE A 124 -6.31 1.74 15.71
N GLU A 125 -5.62 2.84 15.42
CA GLU A 125 -4.24 3.00 15.87
C GLU A 125 -4.08 3.95 17.06
N GLY A 126 -4.98 4.92 17.29
CA GLY A 126 -4.94 5.87 18.40
C GLY A 126 -3.69 6.78 18.44
N ALA A 127 -3.70 7.81 19.29
CA ALA A 127 -2.60 8.78 19.44
C ALA A 127 -1.71 8.45 20.65
N SER A 128 -0.44 8.03 20.47
CA SER A 128 0.60 8.20 21.52
C SER A 128 2.00 8.05 20.93
N SER A 129 2.90 8.90 21.39
CA SER A 129 4.30 9.06 20.97
C SER A 129 5.22 7.90 21.39
N ASP A 130 4.98 7.28 22.56
CA ASP A 130 5.75 6.12 23.03
C ASP A 130 5.64 4.91 22.08
N ARG A 131 4.57 4.85 21.28
CA ARG A 131 4.41 3.80 20.28
C ARG A 131 5.47 3.86 19.19
N PHE A 132 5.93 5.04 18.78
CA PHE A 132 6.87 5.12 17.65
C PHE A 132 8.26 4.58 18.01
N ALA A 133 8.71 4.77 19.25
CA ALA A 133 9.97 4.20 19.73
C ALA A 133 9.92 2.66 19.72
N ILE A 134 8.84 2.07 20.22
CA ILE A 134 8.61 0.61 20.21
C ILE A 134 8.55 0.08 18.77
N LEU A 135 7.84 0.78 17.88
CA LEU A 135 7.71 0.38 16.47
C LEU A 135 9.06 0.46 15.74
N ASN A 136 9.88 1.47 16.03
CA ASN A 136 11.22 1.58 15.47
C ASN A 136 12.15 0.49 16.00
N GLU A 137 12.13 0.22 17.31
CA GLU A 137 12.89 -0.88 17.91
C GLU A 137 12.52 -2.20 17.23
N GLU A 138 11.22 -2.48 17.12
CA GLU A 138 10.74 -3.68 16.44
C GLU A 138 11.21 -3.75 14.99
N LEU A 139 11.12 -2.66 14.22
CA LEU A 139 11.58 -2.62 12.83
C LEU A 139 13.09 -2.92 12.71
N VAL A 140 13.90 -2.45 13.64
CA VAL A 140 15.35 -2.66 13.62
C VAL A 140 15.72 -4.09 14.05
N THR A 141 14.88 -4.76 14.84
CA THR A 141 15.12 -6.12 15.35
C THR A 141 14.29 -7.22 14.67
N ILE A 142 13.37 -6.87 13.77
CA ILE A 142 12.51 -7.82 13.08
C ILE A 142 13.35 -8.84 12.30
N ASP A 143 12.94 -10.10 12.32
CA ASP A 143 13.58 -11.20 11.59
C ASP A 143 12.49 -12.05 10.95
N ARG A 144 12.64 -12.36 9.65
CA ARG A 144 11.71 -13.20 8.90
C ARG A 144 11.51 -14.57 9.55
N ALA A 145 12.51 -15.11 10.23
CA ALA A 145 12.41 -16.40 10.92
C ALA A 145 11.35 -16.45 12.03
N ASN A 146 10.95 -15.29 12.58
CA ASN A 146 9.95 -15.19 13.64
C ASN A 146 8.50 -15.23 13.13
N PHE A 147 8.29 -15.38 11.83
CA PHE A 147 6.97 -15.33 11.19
C PHE A 147 6.65 -16.67 10.50
N ALA A 148 5.37 -17.06 10.54
CA ALA A 148 4.90 -18.30 9.95
C ALA A 148 5.04 -18.35 8.42
N SER A 149 4.90 -17.20 7.74
CA SER A 149 5.01 -17.07 6.29
C SER A 149 5.68 -15.77 5.89
N MET A 150 6.12 -15.69 4.63
CA MET A 150 6.63 -14.47 4.03
C MET A 150 5.55 -13.39 3.97
N GLU A 151 4.29 -13.77 3.71
CA GLU A 151 3.14 -12.87 3.79
C GLU A 151 3.09 -12.18 5.17
N ALA A 152 3.07 -12.96 6.26
CA ALA A 152 2.94 -12.42 7.60
C ALA A 152 4.08 -11.46 7.97
N PHE A 153 5.30 -11.80 7.54
CA PHE A 153 6.47 -10.95 7.71
C PHE A 153 6.37 -9.65 6.91
N GLN A 154 6.01 -9.74 5.62
CA GLN A 154 5.85 -8.59 4.73
C GLN A 154 4.79 -7.62 5.26
N LEU A 155 3.66 -8.15 5.73
CA LEU A 155 2.57 -7.36 6.31
C LEU A 155 3.03 -6.61 7.55
N ARG A 156 3.83 -7.25 8.42
CA ARG A 156 4.38 -6.59 9.60
C ARG A 156 5.38 -5.49 9.22
N LEU A 157 6.25 -5.73 8.24
CA LEU A 157 7.20 -4.74 7.74
C LEU A 157 6.51 -3.48 7.19
N CYS A 158 5.50 -3.65 6.33
CA CYS A 158 4.73 -2.53 5.80
C CYS A 158 4.02 -1.78 6.92
N TYR A 159 3.44 -2.48 7.90
CA TYR A 159 2.82 -1.84 9.06
C TYR A 159 3.80 -0.94 9.81
N LEU A 160 4.99 -1.47 10.13
CA LEU A 160 6.02 -0.73 10.86
C LEU A 160 6.48 0.50 10.06
N ARG A 161 6.76 0.34 8.77
CA ARG A 161 7.13 1.46 7.89
C ARG A 161 6.03 2.52 7.83
N ASP A 162 4.79 2.15 7.54
CA ASP A 162 3.69 3.10 7.38
C ASP A 162 3.43 3.89 8.67
N ARG A 163 3.52 3.24 9.83
CA ARG A 163 3.41 3.93 11.13
C ARG A 163 4.56 4.88 11.35
N LEU A 164 5.80 4.46 11.10
CA LEU A 164 6.97 5.31 11.28
C LEU A 164 7.01 6.46 10.26
N LYS A 165 6.35 6.31 9.11
CA LYS A 165 6.16 7.37 8.11
C LYS A 165 4.93 8.24 8.34
N SER A 166 4.10 7.95 9.35
CA SER A 166 2.87 8.71 9.58
C SER A 166 3.14 10.12 10.12
N PRO A 167 2.29 11.12 9.81
CA PRO A 167 2.43 12.47 10.34
C PRO A 167 2.51 12.49 11.88
N GLY A 168 3.49 13.22 12.42
CA GLY A 168 3.77 13.27 13.85
C GLY A 168 4.72 12.19 14.37
N SER A 169 5.17 11.27 13.50
CA SER A 169 6.29 10.38 13.81
C SER A 169 7.64 11.11 13.69
N PRO A 170 8.56 10.95 14.66
CA PRO A 170 9.95 11.41 14.53
C PRO A 170 10.71 10.83 13.32
N TRP A 171 10.19 9.76 12.73
CA TRP A 171 10.78 9.04 11.59
C TRP A 171 10.05 9.32 10.26
N ALA A 172 9.13 10.29 10.23
CA ALA A 172 8.29 10.57 9.06
C ALA A 172 9.11 10.88 7.80
N ASP A 173 10.21 11.63 7.97
CA ASP A 173 11.09 12.07 6.88
C ASP A 173 12.20 11.06 6.53
N LEU A 174 12.20 9.88 7.16
CA LEU A 174 13.20 8.85 6.87
C LEU A 174 13.02 8.35 5.43
N LYS A 175 14.10 8.35 4.66
CA LYS A 175 14.09 7.92 3.26
C LYS A 175 13.78 6.42 3.13
N ASP A 176 13.09 6.05 2.05
CA ASP A 176 12.73 4.65 1.77
C ASP A 176 13.92 3.71 1.72
N GLY A 177 15.10 4.19 1.31
CA GLY A 177 16.34 3.40 1.33
C GLY A 177 16.66 2.81 2.72
N ALA A 178 16.40 3.54 3.81
CA ALA A 178 16.65 3.03 5.15
C ALA A 178 15.72 1.85 5.49
N TYR A 179 14.42 1.98 5.15
CA TYR A 179 13.45 0.92 5.35
C TYR A 179 13.77 -0.32 4.50
N ILE A 180 14.22 -0.14 3.25
CA ILE A 180 14.68 -1.23 2.38
C ILE A 180 15.83 -1.99 3.04
N TRP A 181 16.85 -1.29 3.54
CA TRP A 181 17.99 -1.93 4.21
C TRP A 181 17.58 -2.69 5.48
N MET A 182 16.66 -2.14 6.28
CA MET A 182 16.12 -2.84 7.46
C MET A 182 15.39 -4.12 7.08
N ALA A 183 14.53 -4.07 6.06
CA ALA A 183 13.82 -5.24 5.55
C ALA A 183 14.77 -6.30 4.97
N LEU A 184 15.82 -5.89 4.23
CA LEU A 184 16.83 -6.81 3.70
C LEU A 184 17.65 -7.46 4.81
N ARG A 185 18.04 -6.70 5.84
CA ARG A 185 18.72 -7.27 7.01
C ARG A 185 17.90 -8.37 7.67
N ALA A 186 16.59 -8.18 7.77
CA ALA A 186 15.66 -9.10 8.43
C ALA A 186 15.47 -10.44 7.69
N ILE A 187 15.80 -10.53 6.39
CA ILE A 187 15.74 -11.78 5.62
C ILE A 187 17.12 -12.43 5.40
N ARG A 188 18.22 -11.73 5.76
CA ARG A 188 19.59 -12.09 5.37
C ARG A 188 19.98 -13.54 5.69
N LYS A 189 19.49 -14.08 6.81
CA LYS A 189 19.83 -15.44 7.26
C LYS A 189 18.87 -16.51 6.70
N SER A 190 17.59 -16.19 6.56
CA SER A 190 16.56 -17.14 6.16
C SER A 190 16.39 -17.26 4.65
N HIS A 191 16.74 -16.20 3.90
CA HIS A 191 16.57 -16.13 2.45
C HIS A 191 17.81 -15.49 1.79
N THR A 192 18.96 -16.15 1.93
CA THR A 192 20.27 -15.62 1.49
C THR A 192 20.31 -15.25 0.00
N ASP A 193 19.71 -16.06 -0.87
CA ASP A 193 19.69 -15.82 -2.32
C ASP A 193 18.83 -14.60 -2.70
N LEU A 194 17.65 -14.48 -2.08
CA LEU A 194 16.78 -13.32 -2.22
C LEU A 194 17.48 -12.06 -1.71
N TYR A 195 18.14 -12.14 -0.54
CA TYR A 195 18.91 -11.05 0.03
C TYR A 195 20.00 -10.58 -0.94
N ALA A 196 20.82 -11.50 -1.48
CA ALA A 196 21.89 -11.17 -2.40
C ALA A 196 21.37 -10.50 -3.68
N ARG A 197 20.29 -11.05 -4.28
CA ARG A 197 19.64 -10.47 -5.48
C ARG A 197 19.12 -9.07 -5.22
N CYS A 198 18.45 -8.86 -4.08
CA CYS A 198 17.89 -7.55 -3.75
C CYS A 198 18.98 -6.52 -3.40
N VAL A 199 20.05 -6.91 -2.69
CA VAL A 199 21.20 -6.03 -2.44
C VAL A 199 21.84 -5.56 -3.74
N TYR A 200 22.04 -6.46 -4.70
CA TYR A 200 22.55 -6.08 -6.01
C TYR A 200 21.68 -5.01 -6.70
N LYS A 201 20.35 -5.16 -6.65
CA LYS A 201 19.40 -4.14 -7.17
C LYS A 201 19.46 -2.82 -6.40
N VAL A 202 19.70 -2.85 -5.08
CA VAL A 202 19.91 -1.63 -4.27
C VAL A 202 21.17 -0.90 -4.73
N GLU A 203 22.28 -1.61 -4.95
CA GLU A 203 23.55 -1.02 -5.40
C GLU A 203 23.45 -0.39 -6.79
N LYS A 204 22.55 -0.91 -7.64
CA LYS A 204 22.22 -0.32 -8.96
C LYS A 204 21.24 0.84 -8.90
N GLY A 205 20.65 1.14 -7.74
CA GLY A 205 19.62 2.16 -7.60
C GLY A 205 18.25 1.77 -8.17
N GLU A 206 18.03 0.48 -8.43
CA GLU A 206 16.81 -0.05 -9.05
C GLU A 206 15.80 -0.56 -8.02
N MET A 207 16.22 -0.74 -6.76
CA MET A 207 15.35 -1.24 -5.70
C MET A 207 14.51 -0.13 -5.07
N THR A 208 13.20 -0.22 -5.24
CA THR A 208 12.22 0.59 -4.51
C THR A 208 11.53 -0.24 -3.42
N TRP A 209 10.81 0.43 -2.50
CA TRP A 209 9.98 -0.28 -1.54
C TRP A 209 8.95 -1.17 -2.23
N SER A 210 8.31 -0.67 -3.30
CA SER A 210 7.32 -1.44 -4.05
C SER A 210 7.91 -2.72 -4.66
N ASN A 211 9.07 -2.62 -5.31
CA ASN A 211 9.71 -3.80 -5.90
C ASN A 211 10.22 -4.79 -4.86
N LEU A 212 10.65 -4.32 -3.69
CA LEU A 212 10.99 -5.21 -2.57
C LEU A 212 9.76 -6.00 -2.08
N MET A 213 8.61 -5.32 -1.95
CA MET A 213 7.36 -5.98 -1.56
C MET A 213 6.89 -6.98 -2.61
N GLU A 214 7.12 -6.71 -3.89
CA GLU A 214 6.85 -7.65 -4.98
C GLU A 214 7.74 -8.90 -4.90
N GLU A 215 9.03 -8.75 -4.63
CA GLU A 215 9.94 -9.88 -4.40
C GLU A 215 9.50 -10.74 -3.20
N PHE A 216 9.02 -10.13 -2.12
CA PHE A 216 8.48 -10.85 -0.97
C PHE A 216 7.16 -11.56 -1.30
N HIS A 217 6.30 -10.90 -2.08
CA HIS A 217 5.05 -11.49 -2.53
C HIS A 217 5.28 -12.73 -3.41
N MET A 218 6.27 -12.69 -4.32
CA MET A 218 6.63 -13.87 -5.13
C MET A 218 7.08 -15.05 -4.27
N VAL A 219 7.83 -14.80 -3.19
CA VAL A 219 8.20 -15.86 -2.24
C VAL A 219 6.99 -16.38 -1.47
N SER A 220 6.09 -15.49 -1.03
CA SER A 220 4.83 -15.87 -0.40
C SER A 220 4.00 -16.80 -1.27
N ALA A 221 3.82 -16.43 -2.55
CA ALA A 221 3.07 -17.25 -3.51
C ALA A 221 3.71 -18.64 -3.71
N SER A 222 5.04 -18.73 -3.68
CA SER A 222 5.75 -20.02 -3.73
C SER A 222 5.55 -20.85 -2.47
N GLU A 223 5.54 -20.25 -1.27
CA GLU A 223 5.28 -20.94 0.00
C GLU A 223 3.86 -21.51 0.05
N GLU A 224 2.88 -20.74 -0.43
CA GLU A 224 1.47 -21.17 -0.53
C GLU A 224 1.30 -22.33 -1.51
N ALA A 225 1.90 -22.25 -2.70
CA ALA A 225 1.85 -23.31 -3.70
C ALA A 225 2.46 -24.63 -3.19
N GLN A 226 3.58 -24.55 -2.46
CA GLN A 226 4.20 -25.73 -1.84
C GLN A 226 3.31 -26.34 -0.74
N THR A 227 2.68 -25.50 0.07
CA THR A 227 1.76 -25.96 1.12
C THR A 227 0.54 -26.67 0.51
N ALA A 228 -0.05 -26.12 -0.55
CA ALA A 228 -1.18 -26.72 -1.26
C ALA A 228 -0.82 -28.08 -1.88
N LEU A 229 0.38 -28.22 -2.46
CA LEU A 229 0.87 -29.49 -3.02
C LEU A 229 1.00 -30.58 -1.95
N ILE A 230 1.52 -30.23 -0.77
CA ILE A 230 1.68 -31.17 0.35
C ILE A 230 0.32 -31.67 0.86
N HIS A 231 -0.69 -30.80 0.92
CA HIS A 231 -2.05 -31.17 1.33
C HIS A 231 -2.75 -32.06 0.29
N HIS A 232 -2.57 -31.81 -1.01
CA HIS A 232 -3.14 -32.65 -2.06
C HIS A 232 -2.53 -34.06 -2.14
N THR A 233 -1.26 -34.24 -1.78
CA THR A 233 -0.64 -35.57 -1.70
C THR A 233 -1.01 -36.37 -0.43
N ARG A 234 -1.80 -35.80 0.49
CA ARG A 234 -2.17 -36.41 1.78
C ARG A 234 -3.65 -36.78 1.91
N GLU A 235 -4.48 -36.50 0.91
CA GLU A 235 -5.86 -37.00 0.85
C GLU A 235 -5.93 -38.24 -0.07
N PRO A 236 -6.23 -39.45 0.46
CA PRO A 236 -6.55 -40.63 -0.34
C PRO A 236 -7.96 -40.58 -0.92
#